data_AF-A0AAD0YJ86-F1
#
_entry.id   AF-A0AAD0YJ86-F1
#
_cell.length_a   1.000
_cell.length_b   1.000
_cell.length_c   1.000
_cell.angle_alpha   90.00
_cell.angle_beta   90.00
_cell.angle_gamma   90.00
#
_symmetry.space_group_name_H-M   'P 1'
#
loop_
_entity.id
_entity.type
_entity.pdbx_description
1 polymer ?
#
loop_
_entity_poly.entity_id
_entity_poly.type
_entity_poly.pdbx_seq_one_letter_code
_entity_poly.pdbx_strand_id
1 'polypeptide(L)'
;MQKPPLYKSFLNAFRGVFIMIKTERNFQIELLAFFVNLFLIFYLKLTYIDAALIIMASVAVLSAEIFNTAIEKICDIIQPDFDKRIGFIKDIAAGAVVLIAIASVIIGVLVYWKYFFNYPVKSLI
;
A
#
# COMPACT_ATOMS: atom_id res chain seq x y z
N MET A 1 -14.77 16.51 22.62
CA MET A 1 -15.31 15.44 21.77
C MET A 1 -15.41 14.15 22.59
N GLN A 2 -16.61 13.61 22.81
CA GLN A 2 -16.73 12.27 23.41
C GLN A 2 -16.22 11.22 22.43
N LYS A 3 -15.38 10.30 22.89
CA LYS A 3 -14.84 9.23 22.04
C LYS A 3 -15.97 8.26 21.70
N PRO A 4 -16.22 7.96 20.42
CA PRO A 4 -17.20 6.96 20.05
C PRO A 4 -16.80 5.58 20.61
N PRO A 5 -17.77 4.68 20.86
CA PRO A 5 -17.48 3.32 21.28
C PRO A 5 -16.61 2.59 20.24
N LEU A 6 -15.77 1.65 20.71
CA LEU A 6 -14.71 1.01 19.89
C LEU A 6 -15.21 0.47 18.55
N TYR A 7 -16.37 -0.22 18.52
CA TYR A 7 -16.95 -0.76 17.29
C TYR A 7 -17.22 0.33 16.24
N LYS A 8 -17.62 1.53 16.67
CA LYS A 8 -17.92 2.66 15.78
C LYS A 8 -16.63 3.28 15.23
N SER A 9 -15.55 3.28 16.00
CA SER A 9 -14.22 3.68 15.50
C SER A 9 -13.71 2.73 14.43
N PHE A 10 -13.85 1.41 14.61
CA PHE A 10 -13.50 0.43 13.57
C PHE A 10 -14.36 0.59 12.32
N LEU A 11 -15.68 0.74 12.47
CA LEU A 11 -16.58 0.98 11.33
C LEU A 11 -16.19 2.25 10.55
N ASN A 12 -15.78 3.31 11.24
CA ASN A 12 -15.29 4.53 10.59
C ASN A 12 -13.98 4.28 9.81
N ALA A 13 -13.04 3.52 10.38
CA ALA A 13 -11.79 3.18 9.70
C ALA A 13 -12.05 2.32 8.45
N PHE A 14 -12.91 1.30 8.54
CA PHE A 14 -13.31 0.48 7.39
C PHE A 14 -14.04 1.30 6.32
N ARG A 15 -14.88 2.26 6.73
CA ARG A 15 -15.50 3.19 5.78
C ARG A 15 -14.45 3.99 5.01
N GLY A 16 -13.38 4.44 5.67
CA GLY A 16 -12.26 5.12 5.00
C GLY A 16 -11.61 4.28 3.91
N VAL A 17 -11.27 3.03 4.23
CA VAL A 17 -10.72 2.08 3.24
C VAL A 17 -11.70 1.84 2.08
N PHE A 18 -12.99 1.69 2.37
CA PHE A 18 -14.00 1.46 1.34
C PHE A 18 -14.19 2.66 0.40
N ILE A 19 -14.02 3.88 0.92
CA ILE A 19 -14.03 5.10 0.09
C ILE A 19 -12.86 5.04 -0.90
N MET A 20 -11.64 4.76 -0.42
CA MET A 20 -10.45 4.65 -1.27
C MET A 20 -10.61 3.61 -2.37
N ILE A 21 -11.16 2.43 -2.05
CA ILE A 21 -11.48 1.38 -3.03
C ILE A 21 -12.41 1.89 -4.12
N LYS A 22 -13.33 2.80 -3.82
CA LYS A 22 -14.32 3.30 -4.79
C LYS A 22 -13.86 4.51 -5.58
N THR A 23 -13.06 5.38 -4.99
CA THR A 23 -12.76 6.70 -5.55
C THR A 23 -11.37 6.81 -6.16
N GLU A 24 -10.38 6.09 -5.62
CA GLU A 24 -8.98 6.28 -6.01
C GLU A 24 -8.47 5.13 -6.89
N ARG A 25 -8.19 5.44 -8.16
CA ARG A 25 -7.73 4.45 -9.16
C ARG A 25 -6.38 3.85 -8.80
N ASN A 26 -5.44 4.67 -8.31
CA ASN A 26 -4.11 4.19 -7.91
C ASN A 26 -4.22 3.17 -6.77
N PHE A 27 -5.01 3.50 -5.74
CA PHE A 27 -5.31 2.59 -4.64
C PHE A 27 -5.92 1.26 -5.11
N GLN A 28 -6.84 1.29 -6.09
CA GLN A 28 -7.40 0.06 -6.68
C GLN A 28 -6.34 -0.83 -7.35
N ILE A 29 -5.39 -0.23 -8.08
CA ILE A 29 -4.30 -0.96 -8.75
C ILE A 29 -3.34 -1.55 -7.72
N GLU A 30 -2.97 -0.78 -6.71
CA GLU A 30 -2.11 -1.24 -5.62
C GLU A 30 -2.78 -2.36 -4.81
N LEU A 31 -4.09 -2.26 -4.59
CA LEU A 31 -4.86 -3.29 -3.90
C LEU A 31 -4.94 -4.58 -4.72
N LEU A 32 -5.09 -4.47 -6.04
CA LEU A 32 -5.00 -5.63 -6.93
C LEU A 32 -3.62 -6.26 -6.86
N ALA A 33 -2.55 -5.47 -6.89
CA ALA A 33 -1.18 -5.96 -6.74
C ALA A 33 -0.96 -6.65 -5.39
N PHE A 34 -1.56 -6.13 -4.31
CA PHE A 34 -1.54 -6.79 -3.01
C PHE A 34 -2.21 -8.17 -3.04
N PHE A 35 -3.38 -8.32 -3.67
CA PHE A 35 -4.01 -9.62 -3.82
C PHE A 35 -3.19 -10.59 -4.68
N VAL A 36 -2.50 -10.10 -5.72
CA VAL A 36 -1.54 -10.91 -6.49
C VAL A 36 -0.39 -11.37 -5.61
N ASN A 37 0.17 -10.49 -4.78
CA ASN A 37 1.22 -10.86 -3.83
C ASN A 37 0.76 -11.92 -2.82
N LEU A 38 -0.47 -11.81 -2.30
CA LEU A 38 -1.06 -12.82 -1.42
C LEU A 38 -1.17 -14.17 -2.14
N PHE A 39 -1.66 -14.19 -3.38
CA PHE A 39 -1.70 -15.41 -4.19
C PHE A 39 -0.31 -16.02 -4.37
N LEU A 40 0.71 -15.22 -4.70
CA LEU A 40 2.08 -15.67 -4.88
C LEU A 40 2.70 -16.22 -3.59
N ILE A 41 2.39 -15.63 -2.42
CA ILE A 41 2.83 -16.13 -1.11
C ILE A 41 2.39 -17.59 -0.91
N PHE A 42 1.12 -17.89 -1.19
CA PHE A 42 0.58 -19.25 -1.06
C PHE A 42 1.10 -20.19 -2.17
N TYR A 43 1.14 -19.72 -3.42
CA TYR A 43 1.54 -20.51 -4.57
C TYR A 43 3.01 -20.96 -4.51
N LEU A 44 3.91 -20.03 -4.17
CA LEU A 44 5.36 -20.29 -4.06
C LEU A 44 5.77 -20.83 -2.68
N LYS A 45 4.82 -20.97 -1.74
CA LYS A 45 5.04 -21.45 -0.37
C LYS A 45 6.15 -20.67 0.34
N LEU A 46 6.01 -19.33 0.36
CA LEU A 46 6.97 -18.45 1.01
C LEU A 46 7.13 -18.80 2.50
N THR A 47 8.34 -18.67 3.02
CA THR A 47 8.59 -18.73 4.47
C THR A 47 7.85 -17.60 5.19
N TYR A 48 7.56 -17.78 6.48
CA TYR A 48 6.84 -16.77 7.27
C TYR A 48 7.52 -15.40 7.25
N ILE A 49 8.86 -15.36 7.23
CA ILE A 49 9.63 -14.11 7.17
C ILE A 49 9.48 -13.44 5.80
N ASP A 50 9.64 -14.21 4.72
CA ASP A 50 9.51 -13.69 3.35
C ASP A 50 8.09 -13.20 3.07
N ALA A 51 7.07 -13.94 3.53
CA ALA A 51 5.67 -13.54 3.44
C ALA A 51 5.39 -12.25 4.23
N ALA A 52 5.91 -12.13 5.46
CA ALA A 52 5.76 -10.93 6.27
C ALA A 52 6.38 -9.69 5.59
N LEU A 53 7.56 -9.83 4.98
CA LEU A 53 8.21 -8.72 4.25
C LEU A 53 7.33 -8.22 3.09
N ILE A 54 6.79 -9.14 2.27
CA ILE A 54 5.91 -8.79 1.15
C ILE A 54 4.62 -8.14 1.62
N ILE A 55 3.99 -8.68 2.66
CA ILE A 55 2.75 -8.13 3.23
C ILE A 55 2.99 -6.74 3.79
N MET A 56 4.06 -6.55 4.58
CA MET A 56 4.40 -5.24 5.14
C MET A 56 4.71 -4.22 4.06
N ALA A 57 5.48 -4.58 3.03
CA ALA A 57 5.78 -3.69 1.91
C ALA A 57 4.52 -3.27 1.16
N SER A 58 3.63 -4.23 0.85
CA SER A 58 2.37 -3.94 0.15
C SER A 58 1.42 -3.07 0.98
N VAL A 59 1.29 -3.34 2.28
CA VAL A 59 0.46 -2.54 3.19
C VAL A 59 1.04 -1.15 3.40
N ALA A 60 2.37 -1.00 3.40
CA ALA A 60 3.02 0.31 3.46
C ALA A 60 2.69 1.17 2.23
N VAL A 61 2.70 0.59 1.02
CA VAL A 61 2.28 1.28 -0.22
C VAL A 61 0.82 1.74 -0.12
N LEU A 62 -0.09 0.83 0.22
CA LEU A 62 -1.52 1.17 0.39
C LEU A 62 -1.74 2.25 1.43
N SER A 63 -1.02 2.20 2.56
CA SER A 63 -1.11 3.21 3.61
C SER A 63 -0.59 4.58 3.14
N ALA A 64 0.51 4.59 2.39
CA ALA A 64 1.08 5.80 1.81
C ALA A 64 0.09 6.48 0.85
N GLU A 65 -0.58 5.70 -0.01
CA GLU A 65 -1.59 6.22 -0.94
C GLU A 65 -2.80 6.79 -0.21
N ILE A 66 -3.28 6.14 0.87
CA ILE A 66 -4.34 6.70 1.73
C ILE A 66 -3.93 8.05 2.32
N PHE A 67 -2.67 8.17 2.80
CA PHE A 67 -2.18 9.45 3.33
C PHE A 67 -2.01 10.50 2.24
N ASN A 68 -1.52 10.12 1.05
CA ASN A 68 -1.42 11.03 -0.09
C ASN A 68 -2.79 11.61 -0.45
N THR A 69 -3.80 10.76 -0.65
CA THR A 69 -5.17 11.21 -0.94
C THR A 69 -5.72 12.07 0.19
N ALA A 70 -5.49 11.72 1.46
CA ALA A 70 -5.94 12.55 2.58
C ALA A 70 -5.33 13.95 2.53
N ILE A 71 -4.02 14.06 2.26
CA ILE A 71 -3.32 15.35 2.09
C ILE A 71 -3.90 16.12 0.91
N GLU A 72 -4.10 15.47 -0.25
CA GLU A 72 -4.70 16.09 -1.43
C GLU A 72 -6.08 16.68 -1.12
N LYS A 73 -6.97 15.92 -0.46
CA LYS A 73 -8.31 16.40 -0.10
C LYS A 73 -8.27 17.56 0.90
N ILE A 74 -7.33 17.53 1.85
CA ILE A 74 -7.13 18.66 2.79
C ILE A 74 -6.70 19.91 2.01
N CYS A 75 -5.75 19.77 1.09
CA CYS A 75 -5.31 20.86 0.23
C CYS A 75 -6.44 21.44 -0.62
N ASP A 76 -7.28 20.59 -1.21
CA ASP A 76 -8.45 21.01 -2.02
C ASP A 76 -9.47 21.79 -1.19
N ILE A 77 -9.63 21.44 0.10
CA ILE A 77 -10.51 22.17 1.03
C ILE A 77 -9.93 23.53 1.40
N ILE A 78 -8.61 23.61 1.63
CA ILE A 78 -7.94 24.85 2.07
C ILE A 78 -7.84 25.86 0.92
N GLN A 79 -7.56 25.40 -0.30
CA GLN A 79 -7.33 26.23 -1.46
C GLN A 79 -7.87 25.51 -2.71
N PRO A 80 -9.13 25.78 -3.10
CA PRO A 80 -9.79 25.09 -4.21
C PRO A 80 -9.31 25.57 -5.59
N ASP A 81 -8.78 26.79 -5.67
CA ASP A 81 -8.21 27.34 -6.89
C ASP A 81 -6.74 26.94 -7.07
N PHE A 82 -6.23 27.03 -8.30
CA PHE A 82 -4.85 26.70 -8.58
C PHE A 82 -3.87 27.61 -7.82
N ASP A 83 -3.05 27.03 -6.95
CA ASP A 83 -1.97 27.70 -6.22
C ASP A 83 -0.68 26.87 -6.30
N LYS A 84 0.42 27.52 -6.74
CA LYS A 84 1.72 26.87 -6.91
C LYS A 84 2.24 26.22 -5.62
N ARG A 85 1.92 26.78 -4.45
CA ARG A 85 2.35 26.25 -3.15
C ARG A 85 1.63 24.96 -2.80
N ILE A 86 0.34 24.88 -3.15
CA ILE A 86 -0.45 23.64 -2.98
C ILE A 86 0.03 22.57 -3.94
N GLY A 87 0.31 22.94 -5.20
CA GLY A 87 0.94 22.04 -6.18
C GLY A 87 2.22 21.41 -5.61
N PHE A 88 3.12 22.24 -5.08
CA PHE A 88 4.36 21.76 -4.44
C PHE A 88 4.13 20.78 -3.28
N ILE A 89 3.13 21.01 -2.42
CA ILE A 89 2.80 20.09 -1.31
C ILE A 89 2.29 18.75 -1.86
N LYS A 90 1.41 18.78 -2.86
CA LYS A 90 0.89 17.57 -3.51
C LYS A 90 2.00 16.78 -4.20
N ASP A 91 2.92 17.46 -4.87
CA ASP A 91 4.07 16.83 -5.52
C ASP A 91 4.97 16.10 -4.51
N ILE A 92 5.19 16.68 -3.33
CA ILE A 92 5.95 16.03 -2.25
C ILE A 92 5.20 14.81 -1.71
N ALA A 93 3.88 14.91 -1.50
CA ALA A 93 3.08 13.80 -1.00
C ALA A 93 3.07 12.62 -1.98
N ALA A 94 2.90 12.89 -3.28
CA ALA A 94 3.01 11.89 -4.34
C ALA A 94 4.44 11.30 -4.40
N GLY A 95 5.47 12.13 -4.21
CA GLY A 95 6.86 11.68 -4.13
C GLY A 95 7.10 10.66 -3.02
N ALA A 96 6.43 10.79 -1.86
CA ALA A 96 6.52 9.81 -0.78
C ALA A 96 5.94 8.45 -1.17
N VAL A 97 4.80 8.42 -1.88
CA VAL A 97 4.20 7.18 -2.41
C VAL A 97 5.17 6.50 -3.38
N VAL A 98 5.78 7.27 -4.29
CA VAL A 98 6.76 6.73 -5.26
C VAL A 98 7.95 6.07 -4.58
N LEU A 99 8.52 6.69 -3.53
CA LEU A 99 9.65 6.12 -2.80
C LEU A 99 9.27 4.79 -2.11
N ILE A 100 8.08 4.73 -1.50
CA ILE A 100 7.59 3.51 -0.85
C ILE A 100 7.28 2.42 -1.89
N ALA A 101 6.71 2.78 -3.04
CA ALA A 101 6.46 1.87 -4.15
C ALA A 101 7.76 1.27 -4.70
N ILE A 102 8.80 2.08 -4.91
CA ILE A 102 10.12 1.61 -5.34
C ILE A 102 10.71 0.64 -4.32
N ALA A 103 10.68 0.99 -3.03
CA ALA A 103 11.15 0.09 -1.98
C ALA A 103 10.38 -1.24 -1.96
N SER A 104 9.06 -1.20 -2.13
CA SER A 104 8.21 -2.39 -2.21
C SER A 104 8.57 -3.27 -3.41
N VAL A 105 8.84 -2.68 -4.58
CA VAL A 105 9.29 -3.41 -5.77
C VAL A 105 10.65 -4.07 -5.51
N ILE A 106 11.60 -3.36 -4.91
CA ILE A 106 12.92 -3.92 -4.58
C ILE A 106 12.78 -5.12 -3.63
N ILE A 107 11.98 -4.98 -2.56
CA ILE A 107 11.70 -6.08 -1.62
C ILE A 107 11.06 -7.27 -2.37
N GLY A 108 10.07 -6.99 -3.22
CA GLY A 108 9.42 -7.99 -4.06
C GLY A 108 10.41 -8.77 -4.93
N VAL A 109 11.29 -8.06 -5.64
CA VAL A 109 12.32 -8.68 -6.48
C VAL A 109 13.26 -9.54 -5.64
N LEU A 110 13.82 -9.01 -4.54
CA LEU A 110 14.76 -9.75 -3.70
C LEU A 110 14.15 -11.03 -3.12
N VAL A 111 12.91 -10.94 -2.62
CA VAL A 111 12.21 -12.09 -2.06
C VAL A 111 11.86 -13.08 -3.16
N TYR A 112 11.15 -12.68 -4.21
CA TYR A 112 10.69 -13.61 -5.24
C TYR A 112 11.82 -14.22 -6.06
N TRP A 113 12.94 -13.50 -6.27
CA TRP A 113 14.12 -14.03 -6.94
C TRP A 113 14.63 -15.32 -6.30
N LYS A 114 14.65 -15.37 -4.96
CA LYS A 114 15.02 -16.56 -4.19
C LYS A 114 14.17 -17.78 -4.54
N TYR A 115 12.88 -17.60 -4.77
CA TYR A 115 11.94 -18.69 -5.07
C TYR A 115 11.94 -19.11 -6.53
N PHE A 116 12.21 -18.19 -7.46
CA PHE A 116 12.27 -18.51 -8.88
C PHE A 116 13.62 -19.09 -9.32
N PHE A 117 14.73 -18.63 -8.73
CA PHE A 117 16.08 -18.99 -9.20
C PHE A 117 16.92 -19.77 -8.19
N ASN A 118 16.59 -19.70 -6.90
CA ASN A 118 17.45 -20.22 -5.83
C ASN A 118 16.80 -21.36 -5.02
N TYR A 119 15.92 -22.14 -5.65
CA TYR A 119 15.51 -23.45 -5.14
C TYR A 119 16.36 -24.56 -5.75
N PRO A 120 17.44 -25.02 -5.10
CA PRO A 120 17.99 -26.33 -5.39
C PRO A 120 16.98 -27.38 -4.95
N VAL A 121 16.75 -28.35 -5.83
CA VAL A 121 16.12 -29.65 -5.60
C VAL A 121 16.45 -30.18 -4.20
N LYS A 122 15.52 -30.05 -3.25
CA LYS A 122 15.50 -30.83 -2.00
C LYS A 122 14.09 -31.32 -1.73
N SER A 123 13.67 -32.28 -2.54
CA SER A 123 12.58 -33.22 -2.22
C SER A 123 12.84 -34.62 -2.80
N LEU A 124 14.10 -34.99 -2.97
CA LEU A 124 14.58 -36.34 -3.28
C LEU A 124 15.91 -36.54 -2.55
N ILE A 125 15.84 -36.93 -1.28
CA ILE A 125 16.67 -37.88 -0.52
C ILE A 125 15.92 -38.09 0.80
#